data_AF-A0A2E3Q5T3-F1
#
_entry.id   AF-A0A2E3Q5T3-F1
#
_cell.length_a   1.000
_cell.length_b   1.000
_cell.length_c   1.000
_cell.angle_alpha   90.00
_cell.angle_beta   90.00
_cell.angle_gamma   90.00
#
_symmetry.space_group_name_H-M   'P 1'
#
loop_
_entity.id
_entity.type
_entity.pdbx_description
1 polymer ?
#
loop_
_entity_poly.entity_id
_entity_poly.type
_entity_poly.pdbx_seq_one_letter_code
_entity_poly.pdbx_strand_id
1 'polypeptide(L)' 'MGFLWDLVQHSQINEGRKHAESLEERIAWLETELDATQKLLVEMARRLEERFGEDFDGDGRVG' A
#
# COMPACT_ATOMS: atom_id res chain seq x y z
N MET A 1 15.31 -24.94 33.43
CA MET A 1 15.48 -24.28 32.13
C MET A 1 16.19 -22.96 32.39
N GLY A 2 17.45 -22.84 31.97
CA GLY A 2 18.37 -21.79 32.45
C GLY A 2 18.15 -20.42 31.82
N PHE A 3 18.65 -19.38 32.49
CA PHE A 3 18.59 -17.96 32.10
C PHE A 3 19.03 -17.70 30.64
N LEU A 4 20.03 -18.44 30.15
CA LEU A 4 20.49 -18.33 28.75
C LEU A 4 19.44 -18.76 27.73
N TRP A 5 18.62 -19.76 28.07
CA TRP A 5 17.55 -20.22 27.18
C TRP A 5 16.40 -19.22 27.13
N ASP A 6 16.05 -18.63 28.28
CA ASP A 6 15.03 -17.58 28.37
C ASP A 6 15.44 -16.32 27.58
N LEU A 7 16.71 -15.94 27.65
CA LEU A 7 17.25 -14.79 26.89
C LEU A 7 17.22 -15.04 25.37
N VAL A 8 17.55 -16.25 24.94
CA VAL A 8 17.48 -16.66 23.52
C VAL A 8 16.03 -16.71 23.01
N GLN A 9 15.09 -17.17 23.83
CA GLN A 9 13.66 -17.15 23.48
C GLN A 9 13.12 -15.73 23.38
N HIS A 10 13.46 -14.87 24.34
CA HIS A 10 13.05 -13.47 24.34
C HIS A 10 13.60 -12.72 23.13
N SER A 11 14.85 -12.99 22.71
CA SER A 11 15.44 -12.42 21.49
C SER A 11 14.67 -12.82 20.23
N GLN A 12 14.36 -14.11 20.06
CA GLN A 12 13.63 -14.60 18.89
C GLN A 12 12.21 -14.03 18.79
N ILE A 13 11.51 -13.91 19.92
CA ILE A 13 10.17 -13.30 19.97
C ILE A 13 10.24 -11.82 19.59
N ASN A 14 11.23 -11.09 20.09
CA ASN A 14 11.41 -9.68 19.75
C ASN A 14 11.79 -9.47 18.28
N GLU A 15 12.62 -10.32 17.69
CA GLU A 15 12.93 -10.28 16.25
C GLU A 15 11.69 -10.55 15.40
N GLY A 16 10.90 -11.55 15.75
CA GLY A 16 9.64 -11.85 15.07
C GLY A 16 8.65 -10.68 15.15
N ARG A 17 8.52 -10.05 16.32
CA ARG A 17 7.67 -8.85 16.49
C ARG A 17 8.16 -7.67 15.65
N LYS A 18 9.45 -7.35 15.69
CA LYS A 18 10.02 -6.27 14.87
C LYS A 18 9.83 -6.50 13.38
N HIS A 19 9.95 -7.76 12.94
CA HIS A 19 9.70 -8.09 11.54
C HIS A 19 8.24 -7.89 11.15
N ALA A 20 7.30 -8.32 12.00
CA ALA A 20 5.88 -8.10 11.77
C ALA A 20 5.54 -6.60 11.73
N GLU A 21 6.03 -5.80 12.69
CA GLU A 21 5.86 -4.34 12.72
C GLU A 21 6.40 -3.69 11.42
N SER A 22 7.58 -4.11 10.95
CA SER A 22 8.15 -3.58 9.70
C SER A 22 7.34 -3.95 8.45
N LEU A 23 6.66 -5.11 8.47
CA LEU A 23 5.82 -5.55 7.37
C LEU A 23 4.51 -4.75 7.35
N GLU A 24 3.90 -4.52 8.51
CA GLU A 24 2.69 -3.70 8.67
C GLU A 24 2.94 -2.26 8.20
N GLU A 25 4.07 -1.65 8.59
CA GLU A 25 4.46 -0.31 8.13
C GLU A 25 4.61 -0.26 6.61
N ARG A 26 5.25 -1.29 6.03
CA ARG A 26 5.47 -1.37 4.59
C ARG A 26 4.16 -1.61 3.81
N ILE A 27 3.22 -2.36 4.38
CA ILE A 27 1.88 -2.53 3.81
C ILE A 27 1.14 -1.19 3.83
N ALA A 28 1.13 -0.47 4.96
CA ALA A 28 0.46 0.83 5.06
C ALA A 28 1.02 1.86 4.07
N TRP A 29 2.34 1.85 3.85
CA TRP A 29 2.97 2.68 2.82
C TRP A 29 2.52 2.29 1.41
N LEU A 30 2.49 0.99 1.09
CA LEU A 30 2.03 0.50 -0.22
C LEU A 30 0.55 0.81 -0.48
N GLU A 31 -0.31 0.69 0.52
CA GLU A 31 -1.73 1.04 0.42
C GLU A 31 -1.91 2.54 0.14
N THR A 32 -1.12 3.37 0.79
CA THR A 32 -1.12 4.83 0.56
C THR A 32 -0.68 5.17 -0.88
N GLU A 33 0.40 4.54 -1.36
CA GLU A 33 0.91 4.77 -2.71
C GLU A 33 -0.06 4.26 -3.79
N LEU A 34 -0.74 3.12 -3.53
CA LEU A 34 -1.74 2.56 -4.43
C LEU A 34 -2.95 3.50 -4.56
N ASP A 35 -3.45 4.05 -3.45
CA ASP A 35 -4.54 5.03 -3.45
C ASP A 35 -4.16 6.31 -4.21
N ALA A 36 -2.95 6.83 -3.97
CA ALA A 36 -2.44 7.99 -4.71
C ALA A 36 -2.34 7.71 -6.22
N THR A 37 -1.86 6.52 -6.60
CA THR A 37 -1.74 6.10 -8.00
C THR A 37 -3.11 5.97 -8.66
N GLN A 38 -4.10 5.35 -7.99
CA GLN A 38 -5.46 5.25 -8.52
C GLN A 38 -6.08 6.63 -8.76
N LYS A 39 -5.95 7.55 -7.80
CA LYS A 39 -6.45 8.92 -7.95
C LYS A 39 -5.82 9.64 -9.14
N LEU A 40 -4.51 9.47 -9.33
CA LEU A 40 -3.81 10.04 -10.47
C LEU A 40 -4.31 9.44 -11.80
N LEU A 41 -4.50 8.12 -11.87
CA LEU A 41 -5.01 7.47 -13.08
C LEU A 41 -6.41 7.94 -13.44
N VAL A 42 -7.32 8.07 -12.46
CA VAL A 42 -8.67 8.61 -12.68
C VAL A 42 -8.61 10.05 -13.18
N GLU A 43 -7.82 10.90 -12.55
CA GLU A 43 -7.65 12.30 -12.99
C GLU A 43 -7.04 12.39 -14.39
N MET A 44 -6.10 11.50 -14.73
CA MET A 44 -5.55 11.42 -16.08
C MET A 44 -6.59 10.97 -17.10
N ALA A 45 -7.41 9.96 -16.79
CA ALA A 45 -8.50 9.51 -17.66
C ALA A 45 -9.47 10.66 -17.94
N ARG A 46 -9.99 11.30 -16.89
CA ARG A 46 -10.82 12.51 -16.96
C ARG A 46 -10.26 13.59 -17.88
N ARG A 47 -8.98 13.95 -17.71
CA ARG A 47 -8.32 14.97 -18.57
C ARG A 47 -8.15 14.53 -20.02
N LEU A 48 -7.98 13.23 -20.26
CA LEU A 48 -7.93 12.69 -21.62
C LEU A 48 -9.33 12.76 -22.25
N GLU A 49 -10.37 12.36 -21.53
CA GLU A 49 -11.76 12.47 -22.00
C GLU A 49 -12.13 13.90 -22.34
N GLU A 50 -11.86 14.85 -21.45
CA GLU A 50 -12.09 16.28 -21.70
C GLU A 50 -11.34 16.80 -22.95
N ARG A 51 -10.14 16.28 -23.21
CA ARG A 51 -9.32 16.71 -24.34
C ARG A 51 -9.77 16.11 -25.67
N PHE A 52 -10.15 14.83 -25.67
CA PHE A 52 -10.44 14.08 -26.89
C PHE A 52 -11.94 14.00 -27.19
N GLY A 53 -12.81 14.30 -26.22
CA GLY A 53 -14.26 14.21 -26.36
C GLY A 53 -14.77 12.77 -26.48
N GLU A 54 -13.98 11.80 -26.05
CA GLU A 54 -14.26 10.37 -26.09
C GLU A 54 -14.31 9.84 -24.65
N ASP A 55 -15.23 8.92 -24.39
CA ASP A 55 -15.38 8.21 -23.12
C ASP A 55 -14.32 7.10 -23.04
N PHE A 56 -13.35 7.26 -22.13
CA PHE A 56 -12.22 6.33 -21.98
C PHE A 56 -12.46 5.32 -20.87
N ASP A 57 -13.22 5.67 -19.83
CA ASP A 57 -13.51 4.79 -18.70
C ASP A 57 -14.80 3.95 -18.87
N GLY A 58 -15.64 4.31 -19.85
CA GLY A 58 -16.85 3.60 -20.24
C GLY A 58 -18.08 3.95 -19.41
N ASP A 59 -18.08 5.06 -18.68
CA ASP A 59 -19.21 5.48 -17.84
C ASP A 59 -20.37 6.15 -18.62
N GLY A 60 -20.18 6.36 -19.93
CA GLY A 60 -21.14 6.99 -20.83
C GLY A 60 -21.16 8.52 -20.75
N ARG A 61 -20.22 9.13 -20.03
CA ARG A 61 -20.01 10.57 -19.92
C ARG A 61 -18.61 10.90 -20.43
N VAL A 62 -18.38 12.17 -20.67
CA VAL A 62 -17.05 12.69 -21.00
C VAL A 62 -16.71 13.66 -19.89
N GLY A 63 -15.69 13.36 -19.10
CA GLY A 63 -15.21 14.26 -18.05
C GLY A 63 -14.97 13.59 -16.72
#